data_AF-A0A2D7FXJ9-F1
#
_entry.id   AF-A0A2D7FXJ9-F1
#
_cell.length_a   1.000
_cell.length_b   1.000
_cell.length_c   1.000
_cell.angle_alpha   90.00
_cell.angle_beta   90.00
_cell.angle_gamma   90.00
#
_symmetry.space_group_name_H-M   'P 1'
#
loop_
_entity.id
_entity.type
_entity.pdbx_description
1 polymer ?
#
loop_
_entity_poly.entity_id
_entity_poly.type
_entity_poly.pdbx_seq_one_letter_code
_entity_poly.pdbx_strand_id
1 'polypeptide(L)'
;MSGAERKDTPEQAAFRSQCQAWLADNHPGRPPVPIPQGALELSDPAAMTWLQQWQQSAFDAGMIGCDYPKEVGGGGLENCQAIANQEMQKAKTPYLPNIIGMGMAAPTIFFHAQDDVKVELLPKLLSGEH
;
A
#
# COMPACT_ATOMS: atom_id res chain seq x y z
N MET A 1 -13.01 -11.28 22.00
CA MET A 1 -14.23 -10.44 22.09
C MET A 1 -13.82 -8.99 22.24
N SER A 2 -14.02 -8.19 21.18
CA SER A 2 -14.45 -6.79 21.18
C SER A 2 -14.25 -6.24 19.77
N GLY A 3 -15.03 -6.79 18.83
CA GLY A 3 -15.20 -6.20 17.50
C GLY A 3 -16.17 -5.04 17.65
N ALA A 4 -15.73 -3.95 18.29
CA ALA A 4 -16.41 -2.69 18.10
C ALA A 4 -16.12 -2.32 16.65
N GLU A 5 -17.13 -2.42 15.78
CA GLU A 5 -17.14 -1.75 14.49
C GLU A 5 -16.93 -0.26 14.78
N ARG A 6 -15.66 0.18 14.80
CA ARG A 6 -15.35 1.61 14.77
C ARG A 6 -15.97 2.12 13.49
N LYS A 7 -17.03 2.90 13.61
CA LYS A 7 -17.55 3.66 12.47
C LYS A 7 -16.41 4.57 12.01
N ASP A 8 -16.10 4.50 10.72
CA ASP A 8 -15.15 5.38 10.07
C ASP A 8 -15.51 6.84 10.39
N THR A 9 -14.51 7.70 10.62
CA THR A 9 -14.74 9.16 10.64
C THR A 9 -15.22 9.62 9.25
N PRO A 10 -15.79 10.85 9.12
CA PRO A 10 -16.16 11.39 7.81
C PRO A 10 -15.00 11.36 6.79
N GLU A 11 -13.78 11.66 7.24
CA GLU A 11 -12.57 11.64 6.42
C GLU A 11 -12.22 10.22 5.97
N GLN A 12 -12.28 9.26 6.90
CA GLN A 12 -12.05 7.85 6.64
C GLN A 12 -13.10 7.25 5.69
N ALA A 13 -14.36 7.65 5.83
CA ALA A 13 -15.44 7.23 4.94
C ALA A 13 -15.28 7.80 3.52
N ALA A 14 -14.82 9.06 3.42
CA ALA A 14 -14.48 9.68 2.13
C ALA A 14 -13.29 8.96 1.48
N PHE A 15 -12.24 8.64 2.25
CA PHE A 15 -11.11 7.87 1.76
C PHE A 15 -11.52 6.46 1.31
N ARG A 16 -12.38 5.76 2.07
CA ARG A 16 -12.92 4.46 1.66
C ARG A 16 -13.64 4.55 0.32
N SER A 17 -14.47 5.57 0.14
CA SER A 17 -15.21 5.80 -1.11
C SER A 17 -14.25 6.07 -2.27
N GLN A 18 -13.17 6.82 -2.03
CA GLN A 18 -12.11 7.04 -3.01
C GLN A 18 -11.40 5.75 -3.40
N CYS A 19 -11.00 4.93 -2.43
CA CYS A 19 -10.38 3.62 -2.69
C CYS A 19 -11.30 2.72 -3.52
N GLN A 20 -12.59 2.65 -3.19
CA GLN A 20 -13.57 1.84 -3.90
C GLN A 20 -13.73 2.26 -5.35
N ALA A 21 -13.90 3.57 -5.59
CA ALA A 21 -14.01 4.11 -6.94
C ALA A 21 -12.75 3.83 -7.76
N TRP A 22 -11.58 4.11 -7.19
CA TRP A 22 -10.31 3.89 -7.89
C TRP A 22 -10.06 2.41 -8.20
N LEU A 23 -10.33 1.51 -7.25
CA LEU A 23 -10.18 0.06 -7.43
C LEU A 23 -11.15 -0.51 -8.47
N ALA A 24 -12.35 0.05 -8.60
CA ALA A 24 -13.30 -0.37 -9.64
C ALA A 24 -12.75 -0.10 -11.05
N ASP A 25 -12.06 1.02 -11.22
CA ASP A 25 -11.54 1.46 -12.52
C ASP A 25 -10.11 0.96 -12.80
N ASN A 26 -9.30 0.67 -11.77
CA ASN A 26 -7.86 0.40 -11.89
C ASN A 26 -7.45 -0.97 -11.31
N HIS A 27 -8.39 -1.90 -11.13
CA HIS A 27 -8.05 -3.25 -10.69
C HIS A 27 -7.00 -3.88 -11.64
N PRO A 28 -5.89 -4.46 -11.14
CA PRO A 28 -4.79 -4.95 -12.00
C PRO A 28 -5.20 -6.18 -12.83
N GLY A 29 -6.31 -6.80 -12.45
CA GLY A 29 -6.93 -7.90 -13.18
C GLY A 29 -6.19 -9.21 -12.96
N ARG A 30 -6.27 -10.09 -13.96
CA ARG A 30 -5.60 -11.39 -13.92
C ARG A 30 -4.14 -11.21 -14.38
N PRO A 31 -3.16 -11.71 -13.61
CA PRO A 31 -1.77 -11.65 -14.01
C PRO A 31 -1.52 -12.47 -15.29
N PRO A 32 -0.59 -12.04 -16.17
CA PRO A 32 -0.23 -12.77 -17.38
C PRO A 32 0.58 -14.05 -17.09
N VAL A 33 1.12 -14.18 -15.86
CA VAL A 33 1.90 -15.31 -15.37
C VAL A 33 1.36 -15.81 -14.03
N PRO A 34 1.63 -17.06 -13.63
CA PRO A 34 1.26 -17.55 -12.31
C PRO A 34 1.94 -16.74 -11.20
N ILE A 35 1.15 -16.27 -10.22
CA ILE A 35 1.66 -15.61 -9.02
C ILE A 35 1.57 -16.62 -7.86
N PRO A 36 2.67 -16.90 -7.13
CA PRO A 36 2.62 -17.80 -5.97
C PRO A 36 1.80 -17.18 -4.85
N GLN A 37 1.28 -18.00 -3.92
CA GLN A 37 0.42 -17.50 -2.85
C GLN A 37 1.16 -16.62 -1.84
N GLY A 38 2.46 -16.88 -1.63
CA GLY A 38 3.30 -16.12 -0.71
C GLY A 38 4.31 -15.23 -1.44
N ALA A 39 4.48 -13.99 -0.95
CA ALA A 39 5.50 -13.07 -1.46
C ALA A 39 6.94 -13.63 -1.35
N LEU A 40 7.20 -14.49 -0.36
CA LEU A 40 8.52 -15.13 -0.18
C LEU A 40 8.83 -16.21 -1.23
N GLU A 41 7.83 -16.70 -1.94
CA GLU A 41 7.97 -17.70 -3.01
C GLU A 41 8.11 -17.05 -4.39
N LEU A 42 8.00 -15.72 -4.46
CA LEU A 42 8.07 -14.94 -5.69
C LEU A 42 9.51 -14.93 -6.22
N SER A 43 9.74 -15.74 -7.24
CA SER A 43 11.05 -15.89 -7.90
C SER A 43 11.01 -15.62 -9.41
N ASP A 44 9.83 -15.62 -10.02
CA ASP A 44 9.66 -15.29 -11.44
C ASP A 44 9.78 -13.77 -11.65
N PRO A 45 10.75 -13.29 -12.46
CA PRO A 45 10.91 -11.88 -12.74
C PRO A 45 9.68 -11.23 -13.38
N ALA A 46 8.94 -11.95 -14.24
CA ALA A 46 7.74 -11.42 -14.88
C ALA A 46 6.60 -11.22 -13.87
N ALA A 47 6.49 -12.14 -12.91
CA ALA A 47 5.56 -12.02 -11.79
C ALA A 47 5.91 -10.82 -10.90
N MET A 48 7.21 -10.66 -10.59
CA MET A 48 7.71 -9.51 -9.81
C MET A 48 7.41 -8.18 -10.51
N THR A 49 7.75 -8.04 -11.79
CA THR A 49 7.52 -6.80 -12.54
C THR A 49 6.03 -6.43 -12.59
N TRP A 50 5.15 -7.41 -12.79
CA TRP A 50 3.71 -7.16 -12.79
C TRP A 50 3.20 -6.69 -11.42
N LEU A 51 3.69 -7.31 -10.34
CA LEU A 51 3.36 -6.92 -8.96
C LEU A 51 3.93 -5.56 -8.57
N GLN A 52 5.13 -5.19 -9.05
CA GLN A 52 5.72 -3.87 -8.85
C GLN A 52 4.91 -2.78 -9.56
N GLN A 53 4.47 -3.02 -10.80
CA GLN A 53 3.59 -2.08 -11.53
C GLN A 53 2.26 -1.87 -10.78
N TRP A 54 1.71 -2.95 -10.23
CA TRP A 54 0.53 -2.86 -9.38
C TRP A 54 0.80 -2.05 -8.11
N GLN A 55 1.89 -2.32 -7.40
CA GLN A 55 2.28 -1.58 -6.20
C GLN A 55 2.47 -0.09 -6.49
N GLN A 56 3.16 0.25 -7.56
CA GLN A 56 3.34 1.64 -8.01
C GLN A 56 1.98 2.32 -8.24
N SER A 57 1.07 1.66 -8.97
CA SER A 57 -0.26 2.22 -9.26
C SER A 57 -1.06 2.48 -7.98
N ALA A 58 -0.99 1.55 -7.01
CA ALA A 58 -1.66 1.71 -5.71
C ALA A 58 -1.00 2.80 -4.83
N PHE A 59 0.32 2.97 -4.92
CA PHE A 59 1.03 4.07 -4.27
C PHE A 59 0.65 5.42 -4.87
N ASP A 60 0.65 5.54 -6.19
CA ASP A 60 0.27 6.77 -6.90
C ASP A 60 -1.19 7.17 -6.62
N ALA A 61 -2.05 6.19 -6.37
CA ALA A 61 -3.43 6.40 -5.93
C ALA A 61 -3.56 6.85 -4.46
N GLY A 62 -2.46 6.89 -3.71
CA GLY A 62 -2.43 7.25 -2.29
C GLY A 62 -2.95 6.15 -1.37
N MET A 63 -2.99 4.89 -1.80
CA MET A 63 -3.44 3.76 -0.98
C MET A 63 -2.32 3.09 -0.19
N ILE A 64 -1.06 3.39 -0.53
CA ILE A 64 0.13 2.90 0.16
C ILE A 64 0.81 4.07 0.86
N GLY A 65 1.13 3.90 2.13
CA GLY A 65 1.74 4.94 2.94
C GLY A 65 0.81 6.12 3.23
N CYS A 66 -0.50 5.93 3.17
CA CYS A 66 -1.45 7.02 3.34
C CYS A 66 -1.40 7.65 4.74
N ASP A 67 -0.96 6.89 5.74
CA ASP A 67 -0.83 7.34 7.12
C ASP A 67 0.50 8.04 7.42
N TYR A 68 1.43 8.08 6.46
CA TYR A 68 2.67 8.82 6.59
C TYR A 68 2.45 10.30 6.28
N PRO A 69 3.19 11.22 6.93
CA PRO A 69 3.12 12.64 6.61
C PRO A 69 3.46 12.93 5.14
N LYS A 70 2.88 14.00 4.59
CA LYS A 70 3.10 14.38 3.19
C LYS A 70 4.55 14.79 2.93
N GLU A 71 5.22 15.31 3.94
CA GLU A 71 6.61 15.75 3.90
C GLU A 71 7.56 14.61 3.55
N VAL A 72 7.17 13.36 3.87
CA VAL A 72 7.97 12.15 3.59
C VAL A 72 7.37 11.30 2.47
N GLY A 73 6.48 11.89 1.65
CA GLY A 73 5.84 11.24 0.50
C GLY A 73 4.66 10.34 0.83
N GLY A 74 4.07 10.48 2.03
CA GLY A 74 2.83 9.81 2.41
C GLY A 74 1.55 10.59 2.07
N GLY A 75 0.41 10.04 2.46
CA GLY A 75 -0.92 10.64 2.22
C GLY A 75 -1.34 11.72 3.23
N GLY A 76 -0.70 11.76 4.41
CA GLY A 76 -1.05 12.66 5.51
C GLY A 76 -2.42 12.39 6.12
N LEU A 77 -2.90 11.15 6.06
CA LEU A 77 -4.18 10.72 6.62
C LEU A 77 -3.98 10.03 7.98
N GLU A 78 -5.07 9.84 8.73
CA GLU A 78 -5.03 9.18 10.04
C GLU A 78 -5.74 7.83 10.01
N ASN A 79 -4.99 6.75 10.27
CA ASN A 79 -5.47 5.37 10.34
C ASN A 79 -6.24 4.90 9.07
N CYS A 80 -5.91 5.46 7.92
CA CYS A 80 -6.48 5.13 6.62
C CYS A 80 -5.78 3.93 5.97
N GLN A 81 -4.58 3.54 6.40
CA GLN A 81 -3.85 2.42 5.76
C GLN A 81 -4.61 1.10 5.96
N ALA A 82 -5.23 0.93 7.13
CA ALA A 82 -6.08 -0.22 7.40
C ALA A 82 -7.31 -0.25 6.49
N ILE A 83 -7.87 0.91 6.14
CA ILE A 83 -9.02 1.05 5.22
C ILE A 83 -8.60 0.68 3.80
N ALA A 84 -7.48 1.22 3.32
CA ALA A 84 -6.93 0.86 2.01
C ALA A 84 -6.70 -0.65 1.89
N ASN A 85 -6.10 -1.26 2.92
CA ASN A 85 -5.87 -2.71 2.97
C ASN A 85 -7.19 -3.51 2.94
N GLN A 86 -8.23 -3.07 3.67
CA GLN A 86 -9.55 -3.70 3.63
C GLN A 86 -10.19 -3.62 2.25
N GLU A 87 -10.13 -2.46 1.59
CA GLU A 87 -10.72 -2.29 0.26
C GLU A 87 -9.97 -3.09 -0.82
N MET A 88 -8.64 -3.13 -0.77
CA MET A 88 -7.82 -4.01 -1.62
C MET A 88 -8.19 -5.50 -1.43
N GLN A 89 -8.35 -5.96 -0.18
CA GLN A 89 -8.79 -7.32 0.11
C GLN A 89 -10.20 -7.62 -0.40
N LYS A 90 -11.15 -6.70 -0.22
CA LYS A 90 -12.53 -6.83 -0.73
C LYS A 90 -12.57 -6.89 -2.26
N ALA A 91 -11.76 -6.06 -2.92
CA ALA A 91 -11.59 -6.05 -4.37
C ALA A 91 -10.84 -7.29 -4.89
N LYS A 92 -10.25 -8.11 -4.01
CA LYS A 92 -9.45 -9.30 -4.34
C LYS A 92 -8.23 -8.96 -5.20
N THR A 93 -7.60 -7.83 -4.91
CA THR A 93 -6.34 -7.47 -5.55
C THR A 93 -5.24 -8.47 -5.17
N PRO A 94 -4.21 -8.65 -6.02
CA PRO A 94 -2.99 -9.36 -5.62
C PRO A 94 -2.33 -8.68 -4.41
N TYR A 95 -1.51 -9.44 -3.69
CA TYR A 95 -0.68 -8.90 -2.61
C TYR A 95 0.37 -7.94 -3.18
N LEU A 96 0.88 -7.05 -2.33
CA LEU A 96 1.99 -6.18 -2.69
C LEU A 96 3.31 -6.93 -2.46
N PRO A 97 4.28 -6.90 -3.37
CA PRO A 97 5.53 -7.65 -3.23
C PRO A 97 6.38 -7.13 -2.06
N ASN A 98 6.32 -5.82 -1.77
CA ASN A 98 7.13 -5.19 -0.71
C ASN A 98 6.47 -5.20 0.70
N ILE A 99 5.79 -6.28 1.09
CA ILE A 99 5.13 -6.36 2.42
C ILE A 99 6.12 -6.18 3.57
N ILE A 100 7.33 -6.73 3.44
CA ILE A 100 8.37 -6.62 4.49
C ILE A 100 8.88 -5.18 4.58
N GLY A 101 9.15 -4.54 3.45
CA GLY A 101 9.57 -3.15 3.44
C GLY A 101 8.53 -2.24 4.09
N MET A 102 7.26 -2.36 3.69
CA MET A 102 6.18 -1.54 4.26
C MET A 102 5.88 -1.85 5.73
N GLY A 103 5.97 -3.11 6.15
CA GLY A 103 5.63 -3.55 7.51
C GLY A 103 6.76 -3.41 8.53
N MET A 104 8.02 -3.37 8.09
CA MET A 104 9.18 -3.32 8.98
C MET A 104 10.09 -2.13 8.69
N ALA A 105 10.58 -2.00 7.47
CA ALA A 105 11.59 -0.98 7.14
C ALA A 105 11.01 0.44 7.13
N ALA A 106 9.80 0.67 6.61
CA ALA A 106 9.18 1.99 6.61
C ALA A 106 8.95 2.54 8.03
N PRO A 107 8.38 1.78 9.00
CA PRO A 107 8.30 2.23 10.39
C PRO A 107 9.69 2.53 10.98
N THR A 108 10.68 1.66 10.74
CA THR A 108 12.04 1.87 11.25
C THR A 108 12.65 3.17 10.73
N ILE A 109 12.57 3.42 9.42
CA ILE A 109 13.08 4.66 8.80
C ILE A 109 12.32 5.86 9.38
N PHE A 110 11.00 5.78 9.47
CA PHE A 110 10.19 6.89 9.94
C PHE A 110 10.47 7.29 11.40
N PHE A 111 10.64 6.32 12.29
CA PHE A 111 10.90 6.59 13.71
C PHE A 111 12.36 6.88 14.05
N HIS A 112 13.33 6.38 13.28
CA HIS A 112 14.74 6.40 13.69
C HIS A 112 15.69 7.09 12.71
N ALA A 113 15.30 7.31 11.45
CA ALA A 113 16.18 7.98 10.51
C ALA A 113 16.19 9.51 10.73
N GLN A 114 17.19 10.17 10.15
CA GLN A 114 17.23 11.62 10.04
C GLN A 114 16.20 12.09 9.00
N ASP A 115 15.76 13.34 9.09
CA ASP A 115 14.66 13.84 8.26
C ASP A 115 14.99 13.83 6.77
N ASP A 116 16.24 14.11 6.39
CA ASP A 116 16.72 13.98 5.00
C ASP A 116 16.63 12.54 4.48
N VAL A 117 17.02 11.57 5.29
CA VAL A 117 16.93 10.14 4.96
C VAL A 117 15.48 9.67 4.84
N LYS A 118 14.56 10.19 5.67
CA LYS A 118 13.12 9.88 5.57
C LYS A 118 12.54 10.34 4.24
N VAL A 119 12.81 11.60 3.88
CA VAL A 119 12.31 12.21 2.64
C VAL A 119 12.83 11.48 1.41
N GLU A 120 14.06 10.98 1.45
CA GLU A 120 14.63 10.23 0.34
C GLU A 120 14.12 8.78 0.24
N LEU A 121 14.12 8.04 1.35
CA LEU A 121 13.94 6.59 1.30
C LEU A 121 12.48 6.14 1.40
N LEU A 122 11.63 6.86 2.14
CA LEU A 122 10.24 6.45 2.34
C LEU A 122 9.45 6.42 1.02
N PRO A 123 9.53 7.43 0.13
CA PRO A 123 8.80 7.38 -1.14
C PRO A 123 9.23 6.21 -2.03
N LYS A 124 10.54 5.92 -2.11
CA LYS A 124 11.09 4.80 -2.89
C LYS A 124 10.60 3.45 -2.36
N LEU A 125 10.63 3.29 -1.04
CA LEU A 125 10.18 2.06 -0.38
C LEU A 125 8.67 1.85 -0.55
N LEU A 126 7.85 2.89 -0.38
CA LEU A 126 6.40 2.82 -0.47
C LEU A 126 5.93 2.55 -1.91
N SER A 127 6.53 3.22 -2.89
CA SER A 127 6.26 2.99 -4.32
C SER A 127 6.66 1.58 -4.79
N GLY A 128 7.65 0.97 -4.13
CA GLY A 128 8.24 -0.29 -4.59
C GLY A 128 9.24 -0.08 -5.72
N GLU A 129 9.71 1.14 -5.90
CA GLU A 129 10.86 1.45 -6.73
C GLU A 129 12.11 0.85 -6.07
N HIS A 130 12.73 -0.11 -6.78
CA HIS A 130 13.92 -0.93 -6.42
C HIS A 130 13.65 -2.33 -5.84
#